data_AF-A0A963XHI5-F1
#
_entry.id   AF-A0A963XHI5-F1
#
_cell.length_a   1.000
_cell.length_b   1.000
_cell.length_c   1.000
_cell.angle_alpha   90.00
_cell.angle_beta   90.00
_cell.angle_gamma   90.00
#
_symmetry.space_group_name_H-M   'P 1'
#
loop_
_entity.id
_entity.type
_entity.pdbx_description
1 polymer ?
#
loop_
_entity_poly.entity_id
_entity_poly.type
_entity_poly.pdbx_seq_one_letter_code
_entity_poly.pdbx_strand_id
1 'polypeptide(L)'
;KMFSWEEPGERVITILTAGNLATTQAVVSLLSERTKAPQERSPSILEVPTMFQVARLVGDTLKETVQAQANSGPGSDATFSATLIVGGQIAGSEPRLFLIYPEGNFIEASAENPFFQTGETKYGRPILLRGYDPKMGFEEAIRLLCLSFDSTLKANLSVGMPLDVQVYERDSFRLGTARRIEHDDDQFNDLADRWGAALRNAIDSLPPYKF
;
A
#
# COMPACT_ATOMS: atom_id res chain seq x y z
N LYS A 1 1.38 -8.27 -2.74
CA LYS A 1 2.39 -7.18 -2.58
C LYS A 1 2.20 -6.45 -1.24
N MET A 2 1.69 -7.18 -0.25
CA MET A 2 1.32 -6.69 1.08
C MET A 2 1.91 -7.70 2.06
N PHE A 3 2.59 -7.20 3.08
CA PHE A 3 3.29 -8.00 4.07
C PHE A 3 3.03 -7.41 5.44
N SER A 4 2.68 -8.24 6.41
CA SER A 4 2.35 -7.78 7.75
C SER A 4 3.14 -8.54 8.80
N TRP A 5 3.48 -7.83 9.86
CA TRP A 5 4.06 -8.36 11.08
C TRP A 5 3.19 -7.91 12.25
N GLU A 6 2.96 -8.80 13.21
CA GLU A 6 2.23 -8.47 14.43
C GLU A 6 2.92 -9.03 15.66
N GLU A 7 2.81 -8.28 16.75
CA GLU A 7 2.96 -8.78 18.11
C GLU A 7 1.63 -8.50 18.81
N PRO A 8 0.76 -9.53 18.96
CA PRO A 8 -0.60 -9.32 19.43
C PRO A 8 -0.67 -8.57 20.75
N GLY A 9 -1.47 -7.50 20.79
CA GLY A 9 -1.63 -6.64 21.95
C GLY A 9 -0.58 -5.54 22.09
N GLU A 10 0.43 -5.50 21.21
CA GLU A 10 1.52 -4.52 21.28
C GLU A 10 1.68 -3.75 19.96
N ARG A 11 1.81 -4.42 18.81
CA ARG A 11 1.98 -3.74 17.51
C ARG A 11 1.46 -4.53 16.32
N VAL A 12 1.13 -3.76 15.28
CA VAL A 12 0.88 -4.25 13.93
C VAL A 12 1.59 -3.34 12.96
N ILE A 13 2.32 -3.93 12.00
CA ILE A 13 3.03 -3.21 10.95
C ILE A 13 2.71 -3.89 9.62
N THR A 14 2.27 -3.12 8.63
CA THR A 14 1.98 -3.58 7.27
C THR A 14 2.77 -2.76 6.25
N ILE A 15 3.38 -3.44 5.29
CA ILE A 15 4.15 -2.85 4.20
C ILE A 15 3.51 -3.23 2.85
N LEU A 16 3.26 -2.24 2.01
CA LEU A 16 2.91 -2.41 0.60
C LEU A 16 4.11 -2.09 -0.28
N THR A 17 4.34 -2.89 -1.32
CA THR A 17 5.52 -2.77 -2.18
C THR A 17 5.17 -2.44 -3.63
N ALA A 18 5.95 -1.58 -4.28
CA ALA A 18 5.92 -1.37 -5.73
C ALA A 18 7.32 -1.04 -6.28
N GLY A 19 7.51 -1.26 -7.59
CA GLY A 19 8.80 -1.10 -8.28
C GLY A 19 9.48 -2.44 -8.52
N ASN A 20 10.82 -2.44 -8.53
CA ASN A 20 11.62 -3.61 -8.87
C ASN A 20 11.34 -4.79 -7.91
N LEU A 21 11.00 -5.95 -8.47
CA LEU A 21 10.61 -7.13 -7.70
C LEU A 21 11.77 -7.68 -6.85
N ALA A 22 12.97 -7.74 -7.41
CA ALA A 22 14.14 -8.24 -6.69
C ALA A 22 14.50 -7.32 -5.51
N THR A 23 14.44 -6.01 -5.70
CA THR A 23 14.64 -5.02 -4.63
C THR A 23 13.58 -5.18 -3.53
N THR A 24 12.30 -5.20 -3.87
CA THR A 24 11.22 -5.30 -2.88
C THR A 24 11.22 -6.62 -2.12
N GLN A 25 11.49 -7.74 -2.79
CA GLN A 25 11.63 -9.04 -2.13
C GLN A 25 12.82 -9.08 -1.18
N ALA A 26 13.98 -8.54 -1.59
CA ALA A 26 15.16 -8.47 -0.73
C ALA A 26 14.90 -7.64 0.55
N VAL A 27 14.25 -6.47 0.42
CA VAL A 27 13.89 -5.64 1.59
C VAL A 27 12.98 -6.40 2.55
N VAL A 28 11.89 -6.99 2.07
CA VAL A 28 10.94 -7.72 2.93
C VAL A 28 11.59 -8.94 3.59
N SER A 29 12.44 -9.67 2.85
CA SER A 29 13.19 -10.81 3.40
C SER A 29 14.17 -10.36 4.48
N LEU A 30 14.93 -9.28 4.27
CA LEU A 30 15.85 -8.73 5.28
C LEU A 30 15.11 -8.31 6.54
N LEU A 31 13.98 -7.61 6.41
CA LEU A 31 13.14 -7.22 7.54
C LEU A 31 12.59 -8.44 8.30
N SER A 32 12.18 -9.50 7.58
CA SER A 32 11.63 -10.73 8.16
C SER A 32 12.69 -11.67 8.75
N GLU A 33 13.92 -11.67 8.25
CA GLU A 33 15.01 -12.44 8.83
C GLU A 33 15.45 -11.85 10.16
N ARG A 34 15.53 -10.51 10.24
CA ARG A 34 15.89 -9.77 11.46
C ARG A 34 14.93 -10.05 12.62
N THR A 35 13.69 -10.45 12.37
CA THR A 35 12.73 -10.83 13.43
C THR A 35 12.96 -12.24 13.99
N LYS A 36 13.72 -13.12 13.30
CA LYS A 36 13.86 -14.54 13.68
C LYS A 36 15.18 -14.89 14.36
N ALA A 37 16.23 -14.08 14.19
CA ALA A 37 17.59 -14.41 14.66
C ALA A 37 17.98 -13.55 15.89
N PRO A 38 18.02 -14.11 17.12
CA PRO A 38 18.14 -13.33 18.36
C PRO A 38 19.51 -12.69 18.66
N GLN A 39 20.57 -12.95 17.89
CA GLN A 39 21.94 -12.58 18.29
C GLN A 39 22.76 -11.77 17.28
N GLU A 40 22.32 -11.55 16.02
CA GLU A 40 23.22 -10.93 15.02
C GLU A 40 22.65 -9.73 14.25
N ARG A 41 21.38 -9.35 14.37
CA ARG A 41 20.80 -8.31 13.49
C ARG A 41 19.71 -7.43 14.14
N SER A 42 20.07 -6.74 15.22
CA SER A 42 19.24 -5.66 15.79
C SER A 42 19.49 -4.31 15.10
N PRO A 43 18.49 -3.41 15.04
CA PRO A 43 17.13 -3.59 15.56
C PRO A 43 16.18 -4.29 14.57
N SER A 44 15.31 -5.15 15.09
CA SER A 44 14.19 -5.75 14.35
C SER A 44 13.06 -4.74 14.15
N ILE A 45 12.25 -4.93 13.09
CA ILE A 45 11.03 -4.12 12.86
C ILE A 45 10.02 -4.26 14.02
N LEU A 46 10.11 -5.36 14.77
CA LEU A 46 9.30 -5.64 15.96
C LEU A 46 9.92 -5.13 17.27
N GLU A 47 11.09 -4.49 17.24
CA GLU A 47 11.76 -3.99 18.46
C GLU A 47 11.77 -2.46 18.53
N VAL A 48 11.68 -1.76 17.39
CA VAL A 48 11.77 -0.30 17.35
C VAL A 48 10.56 0.36 18.04
N PRO A 49 10.75 1.42 18.85
CA PRO A 49 9.69 1.89 19.76
C PRO A 49 8.59 2.74 19.12
N THR A 50 8.75 3.24 17.88
CA THR A 50 7.76 4.10 17.22
C THR A 50 7.62 3.80 15.73
N MET A 51 6.43 4.05 15.17
CA MET A 51 6.22 3.90 13.72
C MET A 51 7.12 4.83 12.87
N PHE A 52 7.58 5.96 13.41
CA PHE A 52 8.59 6.78 12.74
C PHE A 52 9.94 6.07 12.63
N GLN A 53 10.36 5.37 13.69
CA GLN A 53 11.58 4.56 13.64
C GLN A 53 11.40 3.32 12.76
N VAL A 54 10.20 2.74 12.70
CA VAL A 54 9.86 1.71 11.69
C VAL A 54 10.08 2.27 10.28
N ALA A 55 9.51 3.43 9.96
CA ALA A 55 9.67 4.06 8.65
C ALA A 55 11.14 4.33 8.31
N ARG A 56 11.93 4.82 9.27
CA ARG A 56 13.38 5.01 9.12
C ARG A 56 14.13 3.71 8.86
N LEU A 57 13.87 2.66 9.65
CA LEU A 57 14.50 1.35 9.48
C LEU A 57 14.18 0.76 8.10
N VAL A 58 12.93 0.86 7.66
CA VAL A 58 12.50 0.41 6.33
C VAL A 58 13.17 1.22 5.23
N GLY A 59 13.25 2.55 5.38
CA GLY A 59 13.92 3.45 4.44
C GLY A 59 15.41 3.17 4.31
N ASP A 60 16.12 3.01 5.43
CA ASP A 60 17.55 2.67 5.45
C ASP A 60 17.78 1.30 4.76
N THR A 61 16.95 0.30 5.07
CA THR A 61 17.03 -1.04 4.45
C THR A 61 16.76 -1.01 2.94
N LEU A 62 15.78 -0.21 2.50
CA LEU A 62 15.49 -0.01 1.07
C LEU A 62 16.69 0.62 0.36
N LYS A 63 17.19 1.74 0.89
CA LYS A 63 18.33 2.46 0.32
C LYS A 63 19.57 1.58 0.20
N GLU A 64 19.91 0.83 1.25
CA GLU A 64 21.02 -0.13 1.24
C GLU A 64 20.84 -1.20 0.15
N THR A 65 19.63 -1.74 0.01
CA THR A 65 19.31 -2.77 -0.99
C THR A 65 19.46 -2.24 -2.41
N VAL A 66 18.94 -1.03 -2.68
CA VAL A 66 19.07 -0.36 -3.98
C VAL A 66 20.55 -0.13 -4.33
N GLN A 67 21.34 0.37 -3.37
CA GLN A 67 22.77 0.62 -3.55
C GLN A 67 23.58 -0.66 -3.78
N ALA A 68 23.29 -1.73 -3.04
CA ALA A 68 23.97 -3.01 -3.21
C ALA A 68 23.73 -3.61 -4.60
N GLN A 69 22.50 -3.53 -5.11
CA GLN A 69 22.15 -4.04 -6.44
C GLN A 69 22.76 -3.21 -7.57
N ALA A 70 22.80 -1.88 -7.42
CA ALA A 70 23.45 -0.99 -8.39
C ALA A 70 24.96 -1.27 -8.54
N ASN A 71 25.63 -1.70 -7.47
CA ASN A 71 27.07 -1.99 -7.47
C ASN A 71 27.44 -3.40 -7.98
N SER A 72 26.45 -4.28 -8.21
CA SER A 72 26.68 -5.72 -8.44
C SER A 72 26.71 -6.14 -9.92
N GLY A 73 26.60 -5.22 -10.89
CA GLY A 73 26.64 -5.57 -12.31
C GLY A 73 27.08 -4.43 -13.25
N PRO A 74 27.84 -4.72 -14.32
CA PRO A 74 28.22 -3.71 -15.29
C PRO A 74 27.06 -3.36 -16.24
N GLY A 75 26.66 -2.08 -16.27
CA GLY A 75 26.07 -1.46 -17.45
C GLY A 75 24.63 -1.79 -17.82
N SER A 76 23.70 -1.93 -16.88
CA SER A 76 22.27 -1.91 -17.21
C SER A 76 21.60 -0.61 -16.79
N ASP A 77 20.94 0.07 -17.73
CA ASP A 77 19.95 1.15 -17.51
C ASP A 77 18.73 0.72 -16.65
N ALA A 78 18.78 -0.47 -16.03
CA ALA A 78 17.72 -0.99 -15.18
C ALA A 78 17.74 -0.28 -13.84
N THR A 79 16.78 0.62 -13.63
CA THR A 79 16.59 1.30 -12.36
C THR A 79 16.12 0.29 -11.31
N PHE A 80 16.98 -0.08 -10.35
CA PHE A 80 16.66 -0.92 -9.18
C PHE A 80 15.83 -0.15 -8.14
N SER A 81 14.85 0.63 -8.58
CA SER A 81 14.07 1.53 -7.73
C SER A 81 12.79 0.86 -7.23
N ALA A 82 12.44 1.15 -5.98
CA ALA A 82 11.20 0.71 -5.35
C ALA A 82 10.66 1.77 -4.41
N THR A 83 9.35 1.75 -4.18
CA THR A 83 8.65 2.65 -3.27
C THR A 83 7.75 1.81 -2.38
N LEU A 84 7.71 2.13 -1.09
CA LEU A 84 6.99 1.35 -0.08
C LEU A 84 5.96 2.23 0.64
N ILE A 85 4.81 1.67 0.98
CA ILE A 85 3.90 2.28 1.94
C ILE A 85 4.01 1.48 3.23
N VAL A 86 4.23 2.15 4.35
CA VAL A 86 4.37 1.54 5.67
C VAL A 86 3.27 2.08 6.57
N GLY A 87 2.38 1.23 7.05
CA GLY A 87 1.29 1.59 7.95
C GLY A 87 1.24 0.68 9.16
N GLY A 88 0.63 1.14 10.25
CA GLY A 88 0.51 0.33 11.46
C GLY A 88 0.30 1.15 12.71
N GLN A 89 0.38 0.48 13.86
CA GLN A 89 0.27 1.08 15.18
C GLN A 89 1.14 0.31 16.17
N ILE A 90 1.75 1.04 17.10
CA ILE A 90 2.49 0.52 18.25
C ILE A 90 1.81 1.04 19.52
N ALA A 91 1.68 0.20 20.54
CA ALA A 91 1.00 0.51 21.80
C ALA A 91 1.48 1.83 22.41
N GLY A 92 0.53 2.64 22.88
CA GLY A 92 0.80 3.99 23.40
C GLY A 92 0.92 5.08 22.34
N SER A 93 0.70 4.78 21.05
CA SER A 93 0.69 5.76 19.97
C SER A 93 -0.49 5.56 19.01
N GLU A 94 -0.84 6.61 18.27
CA GLU A 94 -1.85 6.60 17.21
C GLU A 94 -1.40 5.73 16.01
N PRO A 95 -2.33 5.21 15.18
CA PRO A 95 -1.99 4.63 13.89
C PRO A 95 -1.26 5.66 13.01
N ARG A 96 -0.21 5.23 12.30
CA ARG A 96 0.59 6.09 11.42
C ARG A 96 0.81 5.43 10.06
N LEU A 97 0.95 6.27 9.02
CA LEU A 97 1.10 5.84 7.63
C LEU A 97 2.18 6.67 6.94
N PHE A 98 3.13 6.01 6.29
CA PHE A 98 4.28 6.61 5.63
C PHE A 98 4.42 6.15 4.19
N LEU A 99 4.95 7.02 3.34
CA LEU A 99 5.41 6.70 1.99
C LEU A 99 6.93 6.81 1.96
N ILE A 100 7.61 5.68 1.71
CA ILE A 100 9.06 5.56 1.64
C ILE A 100 9.50 5.64 0.19
N TYR A 101 10.37 6.61 -0.11
CA TYR A 101 10.94 6.81 -1.43
C TYR A 101 12.20 5.96 -1.65
N PRO A 102 12.62 5.74 -2.90
CA PRO A 102 13.81 4.94 -3.23
C PRO A 102 15.09 5.39 -2.52
N GLU A 103 15.21 6.69 -2.22
CA GLU A 103 16.35 7.29 -1.54
C GLU A 103 16.38 7.01 -0.02
N GLY A 104 15.34 6.34 0.51
CA GLY A 104 15.19 5.97 1.91
C GLY A 104 14.56 7.06 2.79
N ASN A 105 14.36 8.27 2.26
CA ASN A 105 13.55 9.30 2.92
C ASN A 105 12.05 8.98 2.78
N PHE A 106 11.23 9.64 3.59
CA PHE A 106 9.81 9.37 3.64
C PHE A 106 8.99 10.60 4.03
N ILE A 107 7.70 10.55 3.70
CA ILE A 107 6.68 11.48 4.19
C ILE A 107 5.61 10.70 4.96
N GLU A 108 4.85 11.42 5.77
CA GLU A 108 3.76 10.89 6.59
C GLU A 108 2.41 11.43 6.12
N ALA A 109 1.37 10.60 6.23
CA ALA A 109 0.00 11.02 5.96
C ALA A 109 -0.45 12.08 6.98
N SER A 110 -1.31 12.99 6.54
CA SER A 110 -1.90 14.04 7.37
C SER A 110 -3.40 14.13 7.13
N ALA A 111 -4.09 15.02 7.86
CA ALA A 111 -5.51 15.27 7.62
C ALA A 111 -5.77 15.83 6.20
N GLU A 112 -4.83 16.60 5.66
CA GLU A 112 -4.90 17.16 4.30
C GLU A 112 -4.53 16.14 3.22
N ASN A 113 -3.70 15.14 3.56
CA ASN A 113 -3.30 14.07 2.65
C ASN A 113 -3.39 12.70 3.35
N PRO A 114 -4.60 12.12 3.46
CA PRO A 114 -4.86 11.00 4.38
C PRO A 114 -4.56 9.63 3.78
N PHE A 115 -4.14 9.54 2.51
CA PHE A 115 -3.82 8.28 1.85
C PHE A 115 -2.61 8.42 0.93
N PHE A 116 -1.95 7.29 0.67
CA PHE A 116 -0.88 7.19 -0.32
C PHE A 116 -1.21 6.16 -1.39
N GLN A 117 -0.60 6.33 -2.55
CA GLN A 117 -0.64 5.36 -3.64
C GLN A 117 0.79 5.14 -4.14
N THR A 118 1.10 3.94 -4.63
CA THR A 118 2.39 3.58 -5.22
C THR A 118 2.19 2.71 -6.46
N GLY A 119 3.16 2.69 -7.39
CA GLY A 119 3.04 2.02 -8.70
C GLY A 119 2.25 2.86 -9.72
N GLU A 120 1.30 2.24 -10.43
CA GLU A 120 0.45 2.89 -11.45
C GLU A 120 -0.75 3.59 -10.80
N THR A 121 -0.55 4.81 -10.33
CA THR A 121 -1.52 5.50 -9.45
C THR A 121 -2.55 6.36 -10.19
N LYS A 122 -2.26 6.79 -11.43
CA LYS A 122 -2.97 7.88 -12.10
C LYS A 122 -4.42 7.56 -12.44
N TYR A 123 -4.72 6.31 -12.81
CA TYR A 123 -6.04 5.91 -13.34
C TYR A 123 -7.11 5.85 -12.25
N GLY A 124 -6.78 5.26 -11.09
CA GLY A 124 -7.70 5.18 -9.95
C GLY A 124 -7.75 6.44 -9.09
N ARG A 125 -6.77 7.35 -9.17
CA ARG A 125 -6.70 8.52 -8.29
C ARG A 125 -7.93 9.45 -8.32
N PRO A 126 -8.55 9.77 -9.48
CA PRO A 126 -9.68 10.71 -9.52
C PRO A 126 -10.89 10.27 -8.70
N ILE A 127 -11.17 8.95 -8.61
CA ILE A 127 -12.32 8.49 -7.81
C ILE A 127 -12.04 8.61 -6.32
N LEU A 128 -10.80 8.35 -5.88
CA LEU A 128 -10.40 8.57 -4.49
C LEU A 128 -10.54 10.03 -4.10
N LEU A 129 -10.05 10.96 -4.93
CA LEU A 129 -10.12 12.40 -4.66
C LEU A 129 -11.55 12.95 -4.60
N ARG A 130 -12.50 12.35 -5.31
CA ARG A 130 -13.90 12.79 -5.34
C ARG A 130 -14.79 12.06 -4.34
N GLY A 131 -14.47 10.80 -4.08
CA GLY A 131 -15.30 9.91 -3.28
C GLY A 131 -14.90 9.87 -1.82
N TYR A 132 -13.63 10.13 -1.48
CA TYR A 132 -13.16 10.00 -0.11
C TYR A 132 -13.85 10.98 0.85
N ASP A 133 -14.32 10.45 1.98
CA ASP A 133 -14.80 11.21 3.13
C ASP A 133 -14.12 10.65 4.40
N PRO A 134 -13.51 11.50 5.26
CA PRO A 134 -12.91 11.06 6.52
C PRO A 134 -13.83 10.29 7.47
N LYS A 135 -15.16 10.38 7.29
CA LYS A 135 -16.16 9.68 8.09
C LYS A 135 -16.53 8.29 7.56
N MET A 136 -15.95 7.87 6.42
CA MET A 136 -16.24 6.56 5.83
C MET A 136 -15.95 5.42 6.80
N GLY A 137 -16.87 4.45 6.84
CA GLY A 137 -16.60 3.14 7.42
C GLY A 137 -15.61 2.33 6.56
N PHE A 138 -15.09 1.22 7.10
CA PHE A 138 -14.16 0.36 6.36
C PHE A 138 -14.77 -0.20 5.08
N GLU A 139 -16.04 -0.61 5.10
CA GLU A 139 -16.74 -1.15 3.95
C GLU A 139 -16.87 -0.13 2.82
N GLU A 140 -17.15 1.13 3.16
CA GLU A 140 -17.26 2.21 2.18
C GLU A 140 -15.90 2.56 1.57
N ALA A 141 -14.86 2.61 2.40
CA ALA A 141 -13.49 2.83 1.96
C ALA A 141 -13.01 1.69 1.05
N ILE A 142 -13.25 0.43 1.42
CA ILE A 142 -12.90 -0.74 0.59
C ILE A 142 -13.65 -0.71 -0.74
N ARG A 143 -14.95 -0.38 -0.73
CA ARG A 143 -15.72 -0.21 -1.98
C ARG A 143 -15.08 0.86 -2.87
N LEU A 144 -14.72 2.01 -2.30
CA LEU A 144 -14.05 3.10 -3.04
C LEU A 144 -12.69 2.66 -3.61
N LEU A 145 -11.90 1.92 -2.83
CA LEU A 145 -10.63 1.33 -3.26
C LEU A 145 -10.83 0.32 -4.40
N CYS A 146 -11.86 -0.52 -4.33
CA CYS A 146 -12.18 -1.47 -5.39
C CYS A 146 -12.50 -0.76 -6.71
N LEU A 147 -13.26 0.33 -6.68
CA LEU A 147 -13.55 1.13 -7.87
C LEU A 147 -12.30 1.85 -8.43
N SER A 148 -11.39 2.27 -7.54
CA SER A 148 -10.08 2.79 -7.94
C SER A 148 -9.24 1.71 -8.66
N PHE A 149 -9.25 0.47 -8.15
CA PHE A 149 -8.59 -0.66 -8.80
C PHE A 149 -9.26 -1.07 -10.11
N ASP A 150 -10.59 -1.12 -10.19
CA ASP A 150 -11.33 -1.42 -11.44
C ASP A 150 -10.92 -0.47 -12.57
N SER A 151 -10.92 0.84 -12.28
CA SER A 151 -10.49 1.87 -13.24
C SER A 151 -9.05 1.66 -13.71
N THR A 152 -8.18 1.18 -12.82
CA THR A 152 -6.77 0.96 -13.12
C THR A 152 -6.54 -0.33 -13.91
N LEU A 153 -7.19 -1.43 -13.53
CA LEU A 153 -7.13 -2.72 -14.22
C LEU A 153 -7.59 -2.62 -15.68
N LYS A 154 -8.68 -1.87 -15.93
CA LYS A 154 -9.19 -1.64 -17.29
C LYS A 154 -8.26 -0.77 -18.15
N ALA A 155 -7.45 0.08 -17.53
CA ALA A 155 -6.64 1.08 -18.23
C ALA A 155 -5.16 0.70 -18.41
N ASN A 156 -4.63 -0.20 -17.59
CA ASN A 156 -3.21 -0.54 -17.60
C ASN A 156 -2.95 -2.01 -17.23
N LEU A 157 -2.43 -2.78 -18.19
CA LEU A 157 -2.13 -4.21 -18.06
C LEU A 157 -0.99 -4.56 -17.08
N SER A 158 -0.21 -3.56 -16.62
CA SER A 158 0.82 -3.79 -15.60
C SER A 158 0.23 -3.96 -14.18
N VAL A 159 -1.03 -3.59 -14.00
CA VAL A 159 -1.81 -3.87 -12.79
C VAL A 159 -2.72 -5.05 -13.08
N GLY A 160 -2.75 -6.03 -12.16
CA GLY A 160 -3.49 -7.26 -12.36
C GLY A 160 -3.98 -7.85 -11.05
N MET A 161 -4.98 -8.71 -11.18
CA MET A 161 -5.52 -9.56 -10.10
C MET A 161 -4.52 -10.67 -9.75
N PRO A 162 -4.60 -11.25 -8.54
CA PRO A 162 -5.53 -10.92 -7.45
C PRO A 162 -5.10 -9.68 -6.64
N LEU A 163 -6.05 -9.10 -5.91
CA LEU A 163 -5.84 -7.97 -5.00
C LEU A 163 -5.86 -8.46 -3.55
N ASP A 164 -4.88 -8.03 -2.75
CA ASP A 164 -4.89 -8.27 -1.31
C ASP A 164 -5.41 -7.01 -0.59
N VAL A 165 -6.38 -7.19 0.31
CA VAL A 165 -6.97 -6.13 1.15
C VAL A 165 -6.83 -6.52 2.62
N GLN A 166 -6.50 -5.56 3.47
CA GLN A 166 -6.41 -5.76 4.91
C GLN A 166 -6.94 -4.53 5.64
N VAL A 167 -7.73 -4.77 6.68
CA VAL A 167 -8.26 -3.78 7.61
C VAL A 167 -7.48 -3.84 8.90
N TYR A 168 -7.18 -2.68 9.45
CA TYR A 168 -6.64 -2.52 10.78
C TYR A 168 -7.53 -1.58 11.58
N GLU A 169 -8.05 -2.06 12.69
CA GLU A 169 -8.85 -1.26 13.61
C GLU A 169 -7.93 -0.57 14.62
N ARG A 170 -8.11 0.74 14.79
CA ARG A 170 -7.37 1.54 15.77
C ARG A 170 -7.47 0.91 17.16
N ASP A 171 -6.35 0.87 17.87
CA ASP A 171 -6.18 0.35 19.23
C ASP A 171 -6.49 -1.15 19.38
N SER A 172 -6.63 -1.89 18.26
CA SER A 172 -6.87 -3.34 18.30
C SER A 172 -5.60 -4.16 18.48
N PHE A 173 -4.45 -3.63 18.06
CA PHE A 173 -3.12 -4.27 18.11
C PHE A 173 -3.10 -5.73 17.64
N ARG A 174 -3.93 -6.05 16.65
CA ARG A 174 -4.00 -7.35 15.97
C ARG A 174 -4.38 -7.14 14.52
N LEU A 175 -4.01 -8.07 13.65
CA LEU A 175 -4.50 -8.03 12.28
C LEU A 175 -6.03 -8.20 12.25
N GLY A 176 -6.70 -7.27 11.57
CA GLY A 176 -8.14 -7.31 11.36
C GLY A 176 -8.52 -8.17 10.16
N THR A 177 -9.70 -7.90 9.59
CA THR A 177 -10.18 -8.61 8.41
C THR A 177 -9.21 -8.45 7.24
N ALA A 178 -8.78 -9.58 6.67
CA ALA A 178 -8.03 -9.62 5.42
C ALA A 178 -8.81 -10.43 4.38
N ARG A 179 -8.70 -10.01 3.12
CA ARG A 179 -9.35 -10.68 1.98
C ARG A 179 -8.44 -10.62 0.77
N ARG A 180 -8.41 -11.73 0.03
CA ARG A 180 -7.87 -11.77 -1.32
C ARG A 180 -9.02 -11.77 -2.31
N ILE A 181 -9.02 -10.80 -3.23
CA ILE A 181 -10.01 -10.66 -4.29
C ILE A 181 -9.42 -11.32 -5.53
N GLU A 182 -9.97 -12.48 -5.87
CA GLU A 182 -9.55 -13.27 -7.03
C GLU A 182 -10.17 -12.73 -8.33
N HIS A 183 -9.67 -13.19 -9.47
CA HIS A 183 -10.14 -12.73 -10.78
C HIS A 183 -11.64 -13.01 -11.01
N ASP A 184 -12.17 -14.08 -10.42
CA ASP A 184 -13.55 -14.53 -10.49
C ASP A 184 -14.38 -14.09 -9.27
N ASP A 185 -13.94 -13.10 -8.50
CA ASP A 185 -14.68 -12.62 -7.33
C ASP A 185 -16.01 -11.95 -7.72
N ASP A 186 -17.11 -12.64 -7.44
CA ASP A 186 -18.47 -12.20 -7.78
C ASP A 186 -18.82 -10.81 -7.23
N GLN A 187 -18.37 -10.49 -6.01
CA GLN A 187 -18.70 -9.20 -5.38
C GLN A 187 -17.95 -8.05 -6.05
N PHE A 188 -16.67 -8.26 -6.39
CA PHE A 188 -15.90 -7.26 -7.11
C PHE A 188 -16.44 -7.04 -8.52
N ASN A 189 -16.77 -8.12 -9.23
CA ASN A 189 -17.29 -8.05 -10.59
C ASN A 189 -18.67 -7.37 -10.65
N ASP A 190 -19.61 -7.75 -9.77
CA ASP A 190 -20.92 -7.08 -9.67
C ASP A 190 -20.77 -5.58 -9.32
N LEU A 191 -19.86 -5.23 -8.42
CA LEU A 191 -19.58 -3.83 -8.08
C LEU A 191 -19.06 -3.05 -9.31
N ALA A 192 -18.10 -3.61 -10.05
CA ALA A 192 -17.51 -2.99 -11.23
C ALA A 192 -18.55 -2.79 -12.35
N ASP A 193 -19.42 -3.78 -12.59
CA ASP A 193 -20.48 -3.71 -13.59
C ASP A 193 -21.53 -2.66 -13.23
N ARG A 194 -22.00 -2.65 -11.98
CA ARG A 194 -22.95 -1.64 -11.48
C ARG A 194 -22.37 -0.24 -11.58
N TRP A 195 -21.10 -0.06 -11.23
CA TRP A 195 -20.43 1.23 -11.36
C TRP A 195 -20.35 1.69 -12.81
N GLY A 196 -19.97 0.80 -13.74
CA GLY A 196 -19.95 1.11 -15.17
C GLY A 196 -21.32 1.49 -15.74
N ALA A 197 -22.38 0.82 -15.30
CA ALA A 197 -23.76 1.20 -15.65
C ALA A 197 -24.16 2.56 -15.07
N ALA A 198 -23.88 2.81 -13.79
CA ALA A 198 -24.18 4.07 -13.13
C ALA A 198 -23.46 5.26 -13.78
N LEU A 199 -22.19 5.10 -14.17
CA LEU A 199 -21.43 6.14 -14.84
C LEU A 199 -22.01 6.50 -16.22
N ARG A 200 -22.42 5.50 -17.00
CA ARG A 200 -23.09 5.73 -18.29
C ARG A 200 -24.39 6.51 -18.12
N ASN A 201 -25.24 6.08 -17.18
CA ASN A 201 -26.48 6.77 -16.86
C ASN A 201 -26.24 8.22 -16.40
N ALA A 202 -25.19 8.46 -15.60
CA ALA A 202 -24.83 9.80 -15.17
C ALA A 202 -24.41 10.67 -16.36
N ILE A 203 -23.60 10.15 -17.29
CA ILE A 203 -23.22 10.87 -18.51
C ILE A 203 -24.44 11.19 -19.37
N ASP A 204 -25.33 10.23 -19.58
CA ASP A 204 -26.55 10.40 -20.40
C ASP A 204 -27.52 11.42 -19.79
N SER A 205 -27.46 11.63 -18.47
CA SER A 205 -28.27 12.63 -17.77
C SER A 205 -27.76 14.07 -17.90
N LEU A 206 -26.53 14.26 -18.42
CA LEU A 206 -25.95 15.59 -18.60
C LEU A 206 -26.60 16.32 -19.78
N PRO A 207 -26.72 17.66 -19.72
CA PRO A 207 -27.25 18.43 -20.84
C PRO A 207 -26.38 18.24 -22.08
N PRO A 208 -26.98 18.15 -23.29
CA PRO A 208 -26.20 18.01 -24.52
C PRO A 208 -25.33 19.25 -24.71
N TYR A 209 -24.12 19.04 -25.23
CA TYR A 209 -23.25 20.14 -25.62
C TYR A 209 -23.89 20.93 -26.77
N LYS A 210 -23.98 22.25 -26.62
CA LYS A 210 -24.48 23.17 -27.65
C LYS A 210 -23.28 23.85 -28.31
N PHE A 211 -23.20 23.77 -29.63
CA PHE A 211 -22.22 24.50 -30.45
C PHE A 211 -22.63 25.96 -30.63
#